data_AF-A0A2D6MPX9-F1
#
_entry.id   AF-A0A2D6MPX9-F1
#
_cell.length_a   1.000
_cell.length_b   1.000
_cell.length_c   1.000
_cell.angle_alpha   90.00
_cell.angle_beta   90.00
_cell.angle_gamma   90.00
#
_symmetry.space_group_name_H-M   'P 1'
#
loop_
_entity.id
_entity.type
_entity.pdbx_description
1 polymer ?
#
loop_
_entity_poly.entity_id
_entity_poly.type
_entity_poly.pdbx_seq_one_letter_code
_entity_poly.pdbx_strand_id
1 'polypeptide(L)'
;MPRSPVVVANLPPAVRLRVQWRRLLHNLNLLRKGDPAEVVDAAFSVGDAIGGMSQERQMRRIFATPEGQALWQHKESLSDALSDHAALASMPPGSLGRVFLAFCRRHGLVSRDLVEHQHAMSRDYHKLDPVRQWWNDRHAVMHDILHVLAGYDATHAGESALMCFSLPHRLNDRA
;
A
#
# COMPACT_ATOMS: atom_id res chain seq x y z
N MET A 1 6.32 5.32 25.18
CA MET A 1 5.41 6.44 25.48
C MET A 1 4.51 6.66 24.27
N PRO A 2 3.19 6.81 24.44
CA PRO A 2 2.29 7.08 23.31
C PRO A 2 2.63 8.43 22.67
N ARG A 3 2.60 8.49 21.33
CA ARG A 3 2.87 9.73 20.59
C ARG A 3 1.69 10.69 20.68
N SER A 4 1.96 11.98 20.43
CA SER A 4 0.91 12.99 20.29
C SER A 4 -0.05 12.64 19.14
N PRO A 5 -1.35 12.99 19.27
CA PRO A 5 -2.33 12.77 18.22
C PRO A 5 -1.96 13.51 16.94
N VAL A 6 -2.37 12.97 15.79
CA VAL A 6 -2.19 13.64 14.49
C VAL A 6 -3.26 14.73 14.36
N VAL A 7 -2.86 15.99 14.43
CA VAL A 7 -3.75 17.08 14.04
C VAL A 7 -3.59 17.29 12.53
N VAL A 8 -4.52 16.74 11.74
CA VAL A 8 -4.49 16.76 10.26
C VAL A 8 -4.37 18.18 9.69
N ALA A 9 -4.93 19.18 10.39
CA ALA A 9 -4.82 20.60 10.03
C ALA A 9 -3.40 21.16 10.17
N ASN A 10 -2.57 20.56 11.03
CA ASN A 10 -1.20 21.00 11.30
C ASN A 10 -0.16 20.27 10.44
N LEU A 11 -0.57 19.30 9.63
CA LEU A 11 0.35 18.63 8.70
C LEU A 11 0.79 19.62 7.61
N PRO A 12 2.07 19.58 7.19
CA PRO A 12 2.52 20.35 6.03
C PRO A 12 1.61 20.13 4.83
N PRO A 13 1.42 21.14 3.96
CA PRO A 13 0.59 20.97 2.77
C PRO A 13 1.13 19.81 1.93
N ALA A 14 0.23 18.92 1.53
CA ALA A 14 0.61 17.81 0.66
C ALA A 14 1.12 18.33 -0.68
N VAL A 15 2.18 17.72 -1.18
CA VAL A 15 2.64 17.95 -2.54
C VAL A 15 1.55 17.48 -3.49
N ARG A 16 1.03 18.40 -4.32
CA ARG A 16 0.00 18.06 -5.30
C ARG A 16 0.59 17.19 -6.41
N LEU A 17 0.37 15.89 -6.33
CA LEU A 17 0.74 14.94 -7.39
C LEU A 17 -0.28 15.07 -8.53
N ARG A 18 0.18 15.58 -9.69
CA ARG A 18 -0.62 15.62 -10.91
C ARG A 18 -0.61 14.23 -11.56
N VAL A 19 -1.73 13.86 -12.20
CA VAL A 19 -1.77 12.63 -13.01
C VAL A 19 -0.74 12.74 -14.14
N GLN A 20 0.16 11.76 -14.22
CA GLN A 20 1.27 11.75 -15.16
C GLN A 20 0.92 10.90 -16.39
N TRP A 21 0.03 11.40 -17.27
CA TRP A 21 -0.51 10.65 -18.41
C TRP A 21 0.56 10.00 -19.31
N ARG A 22 1.67 10.69 -19.58
CA ARG A 22 2.77 10.12 -20.38
C ARG A 22 3.43 8.91 -19.70
N ARG A 23 3.69 9.02 -18.40
CA ARG A 23 4.27 7.94 -17.59
C ARG A 23 3.28 6.78 -17.45
N LEU A 24 2.01 7.07 -17.25
CA LEU A 24 0.93 6.07 -17.26
C LEU A 24 0.94 5.27 -18.56
N LEU A 25 0.84 5.94 -19.72
CA LEU A 25 0.78 5.28 -21.03
C LEU A 25 2.04 4.46 -21.32
N HIS A 26 3.22 4.97 -20.94
CA HIS A 26 4.47 4.23 -21.07
C HIS A 26 4.45 2.92 -20.27
N ASN A 27 4.09 2.99 -18.99
CA ASN A 27 4.09 1.81 -18.11
C ASN A 27 2.96 0.83 -18.45
N LEU A 28 1.79 1.31 -18.90
CA LEU A 28 0.75 0.44 -19.46
C LEU A 28 1.25 -0.35 -20.68
N ASN A 29 2.11 0.27 -21.50
CA ASN A 29 2.72 -0.44 -22.63
C ASN A 29 3.77 -1.47 -22.18
N LEU A 30 4.52 -1.22 -21.10
CA LEU A 30 5.41 -2.22 -20.51
C LEU A 30 4.62 -3.41 -19.96
N LEU A 31 3.55 -3.15 -19.21
CA LEU A 31 2.62 -4.18 -18.73
C LEU A 31 2.03 -5.00 -19.88
N ARG A 32 1.65 -4.36 -20.99
CA ARG A 32 1.12 -5.04 -22.19
C ARG A 32 2.15 -5.95 -22.85
N LYS A 33 3.43 -5.58 -22.84
CA LYS A 33 4.51 -6.41 -23.41
C LYS A 33 4.78 -7.64 -22.54
N GLY A 34 4.55 -7.54 -21.24
CA GLY A 34 4.65 -8.66 -20.31
C GLY A 34 6.08 -9.13 -20.02
N ASP A 35 7.07 -8.24 -20.16
CA ASP A 35 8.45 -8.54 -19.75
C ASP A 35 8.50 -8.71 -18.22
N PRO A 36 8.83 -9.90 -17.69
CA PRO A 36 8.85 -10.15 -16.25
C PRO A 36 9.80 -9.22 -15.48
N ALA A 37 10.87 -8.74 -16.12
CA ALA A 37 11.85 -7.85 -15.49
C ALA A 37 11.31 -6.43 -15.29
N GLU A 38 10.34 -6.00 -16.11
CA GLU A 38 9.79 -4.63 -16.08
C GLU A 38 8.38 -4.57 -15.50
N VAL A 39 7.67 -5.71 -15.41
CA VAL A 39 6.22 -5.73 -15.11
C VAL A 39 5.90 -5.21 -13.71
N VAL A 40 6.72 -5.57 -12.71
CA VAL A 40 6.52 -5.17 -11.31
C VAL A 40 6.72 -3.66 -11.18
N ASP A 41 7.85 -3.17 -11.68
CA ASP A 41 8.17 -1.75 -11.64
C ASP A 41 7.17 -0.90 -12.43
N ALA A 42 6.70 -1.41 -13.57
CA ALA A 42 5.67 -0.78 -14.38
C ALA A 42 4.33 -0.71 -13.64
N ALA A 43 3.92 -1.76 -12.92
CA ALA A 43 2.69 -1.78 -12.13
C ALA A 43 2.72 -0.73 -11.02
N PHE A 44 3.82 -0.65 -10.25
CA PHE A 44 4.03 0.39 -9.25
C PHE A 44 3.96 1.80 -9.87
N SER A 45 4.64 1.99 -10.99
CA SER A 45 4.69 3.28 -11.68
C SER A 45 3.33 3.71 -12.26
N VAL A 46 2.49 2.77 -12.72
CA VAL A 46 1.09 3.05 -13.10
C VAL A 46 0.31 3.59 -11.91
N GLY A 47 0.36 2.89 -10.76
CA GLY A 47 -0.33 3.29 -9.54
C GLY A 47 0.09 4.69 -9.06
N ASP A 48 1.39 4.96 -9.05
CA ASP A 48 1.95 6.27 -8.70
C ASP A 48 1.53 7.37 -9.71
N ALA A 49 1.53 7.05 -11.02
CA ALA A 49 1.19 8.00 -12.06
C ALA A 49 -0.29 8.44 -12.05
N ILE A 50 -1.22 7.60 -11.58
CA ILE A 50 -2.68 7.89 -11.54
C ILE A 50 -3.20 8.19 -10.14
N GLY A 51 -2.45 7.85 -9.10
CA GLY A 51 -2.91 7.92 -7.71
C GLY A 51 -3.26 9.33 -7.25
N GLY A 52 -2.60 10.35 -7.81
CA GLY A 52 -2.87 11.75 -7.51
C GLY A 52 -2.94 12.02 -6.00
N MET A 53 -4.04 12.60 -5.53
CA MET A 53 -4.27 12.93 -4.11
C MET A 53 -5.10 11.88 -3.34
N SER A 54 -5.37 10.70 -3.93
CA SER A 54 -6.26 9.71 -3.30
C SER A 54 -5.74 9.18 -1.97
N GLN A 55 -4.45 8.80 -1.91
CA GLN A 55 -3.82 8.34 -0.67
C GLN A 55 -3.84 9.42 0.42
N GLU A 56 -3.56 10.68 0.08
CA GLU A 56 -3.62 11.80 1.02
C GLU A 56 -5.04 11.99 1.57
N ARG A 57 -6.07 11.93 0.72
CA ARG A 57 -7.46 12.06 1.17
C ARG A 57 -7.88 10.90 2.06
N GLN A 58 -7.49 9.68 1.72
CA GLN A 58 -7.76 8.51 2.54
C GLN A 58 -7.10 8.64 3.92
N MET A 59 -5.81 9.01 3.97
CA MET A 59 -5.07 9.27 5.20
C MET A 59 -5.79 10.30 6.09
N ARG A 60 -6.21 11.43 5.51
CA ARG A 60 -6.93 12.49 6.24
C ARG A 60 -8.25 12.02 6.82
N ARG A 61 -9.02 11.20 6.08
CA ARG A 61 -10.27 10.61 6.59
C ARG A 61 -10.02 9.66 7.74
N ILE A 62 -9.03 8.78 7.63
CA ILE A 62 -8.70 7.83 8.69
C ILE A 62 -8.25 8.56 9.96
N PHE A 63 -7.36 9.54 9.84
CA PHE A 63 -6.94 10.32 11.01
C PHE A 63 -8.01 11.27 11.55
N ALA A 64 -9.14 11.45 10.86
CA ALA A 64 -10.30 12.14 11.44
C ALA A 64 -11.09 11.25 12.41
N THR A 65 -10.86 9.93 12.44
CA THR A 65 -11.55 9.00 13.35
C THR A 65 -10.72 8.67 14.60
N PRO A 66 -11.36 8.31 15.72
CA PRO A 66 -10.66 7.85 16.93
C PRO A 66 -9.74 6.66 16.68
N GLU A 67 -10.15 5.73 15.82
CA GLU A 67 -9.38 4.52 15.47
C GLU A 67 -8.11 4.88 14.71
N GLY A 68 -8.20 5.81 13.74
CA GLY A 68 -7.01 6.29 13.04
C GLY A 68 -6.03 7.00 13.96
N GLN A 69 -6.53 7.78 14.94
CA GLN A 69 -5.69 8.39 15.96
C GLN A 69 -5.00 7.33 16.83
N ALA A 70 -5.73 6.32 17.30
CA ALA A 70 -5.16 5.22 18.07
C ALA A 70 -4.06 4.47 17.28
N LEU A 71 -4.31 4.18 16.00
CA LEU A 71 -3.33 3.54 15.11
C LEU A 71 -2.02 4.32 15.04
N TRP A 72 -2.08 5.66 14.95
CA TRP A 72 -0.88 6.50 14.97
C TRP A 72 -0.16 6.51 16.31
N GLN A 73 -0.90 6.56 17.42
CA GLN A 73 -0.31 6.63 18.76
C GLN A 73 0.56 5.40 19.06
N HIS A 74 0.13 4.23 18.59
CA HIS A 74 0.88 2.98 18.70
C HIS A 74 1.94 2.83 17.60
N LYS A 75 1.72 3.43 16.41
CA LYS A 75 2.59 3.39 15.23
C LYS A 75 3.15 1.98 14.96
N GLU A 76 2.31 0.96 15.13
CA GLU A 76 2.72 -0.41 14.85
C GLU A 76 3.14 -0.50 13.38
N SER A 77 4.34 -1.01 13.15
CA SER A 77 4.85 -1.26 11.81
C SER A 77 4.15 -2.50 11.27
N LEU A 78 3.16 -2.27 10.40
CA LEU A 78 2.40 -3.35 9.80
C LEU A 78 3.32 -4.23 8.92
N SER A 79 4.29 -3.62 8.23
CA SER A 79 5.29 -4.36 7.46
C SER A 79 6.16 -5.27 8.34
N ASP A 80 6.57 -4.80 9.53
CA ASP A 80 7.33 -5.62 10.47
C ASP A 80 6.50 -6.81 10.95
N ALA A 81 5.25 -6.56 11.38
CA ALA A 81 4.35 -7.59 11.88
C ALA A 81 4.04 -8.66 10.82
N LEU A 82 3.87 -8.28 9.56
CA LEU A 82 3.60 -9.20 8.44
C LEU A 82 4.86 -9.92 7.95
N SER A 83 6.04 -9.36 8.18
CA SER A 83 7.31 -10.01 7.81
C SER A 83 7.76 -11.05 8.83
N ASP A 84 7.23 -11.03 10.06
CA ASP A 84 7.48 -12.07 11.05
C ASP A 84 6.69 -13.35 10.72
N HIS A 85 7.20 -14.09 9.74
CA HIS A 85 6.61 -15.35 9.32
C HIS A 85 6.59 -16.41 10.43
N ALA A 86 7.44 -16.30 11.46
CA ALA A 86 7.42 -17.19 12.61
C ALA A 86 6.23 -16.87 13.52
N ALA A 87 6.00 -15.59 13.83
CA ALA A 87 4.81 -15.14 14.55
C ALA A 87 3.53 -15.52 13.80
N LEU A 88 3.47 -15.27 12.49
CA LEU A 88 2.32 -15.68 11.67
C LEU A 88 2.13 -17.20 11.67
N ALA A 89 3.20 -17.98 11.66
CA ALA A 89 3.14 -19.43 11.72
C ALA A 89 2.59 -19.93 13.07
N SER A 90 2.83 -19.20 14.16
CA SER A 90 2.34 -19.54 15.50
C SER A 90 0.84 -19.27 15.70
N MET A 91 0.21 -18.50 14.81
CA MET A 91 -1.21 -18.18 14.91
C MET A 91 -2.11 -19.41 14.65
N PRO A 92 -3.34 -19.43 15.19
CA PRO A 92 -4.26 -20.57 15.01
C PRO A 92 -4.52 -20.90 13.53
N PRO A 93 -4.64 -22.18 13.15
CA PRO A 93 -5.06 -22.58 11.81
C PRO A 93 -6.38 -21.89 11.39
N GLY A 94 -6.46 -21.42 10.14
CA GLY A 94 -7.63 -20.69 9.63
C GLY A 94 -7.69 -19.22 10.02
N SER A 95 -6.80 -18.72 10.89
CA SER A 95 -6.66 -17.29 11.14
C SER A 95 -6.13 -16.53 9.92
N LEU A 96 -6.41 -15.22 9.86
CA LEU A 96 -5.91 -14.35 8.79
C LEU A 96 -4.38 -14.44 8.64
N GLY A 97 -3.63 -14.43 9.74
CA GLY A 97 -2.17 -14.52 9.69
C GLY A 97 -1.67 -15.85 9.11
N ARG A 98 -2.33 -16.97 9.38
CA ARG A 98 -1.99 -18.27 8.78
C ARG A 98 -2.29 -18.32 7.29
N VAL A 99 -3.42 -17.75 6.86
CA VAL A 99 -3.78 -17.69 5.44
C VAL A 99 -2.84 -16.75 4.70
N PHE A 100 -2.52 -15.59 5.28
CA PHE A 100 -1.56 -14.64 4.73
C PHE A 100 -0.16 -15.24 4.60
N LEU A 101 0.35 -15.94 5.62
CA LEU A 101 1.64 -16.64 5.52
C LEU A 101 1.67 -17.66 4.37
N ALA A 102 0.58 -18.41 4.17
CA ALA A 102 0.49 -19.37 3.06
C ALA A 102 0.48 -18.67 1.70
N PHE A 103 -0.16 -17.51 1.60
CA PHE A 103 -0.10 -16.64 0.42
C PHE A 103 1.34 -16.15 0.16
N CYS A 104 2.02 -15.59 1.17
CA CYS A 104 3.40 -15.12 1.05
C CYS A 104 4.36 -16.23 0.60
N ARG A 105 4.26 -17.42 1.19
CA ARG A 105 5.12 -18.57 0.82
C ARG A 105 4.91 -19.05 -0.62
N ARG A 106 3.68 -19.00 -1.14
CA ARG A 106 3.36 -19.40 -2.51
C ARG A 106 3.96 -18.45 -3.54
N HIS A 107 4.04 -17.16 -3.20
CA HIS A 107 4.48 -16.09 -4.09
C HIS A 107 5.90 -15.57 -3.79
N GLY A 108 6.58 -16.14 -2.79
CA GLY A 108 7.92 -15.72 -2.39
C GLY A 108 7.96 -14.29 -1.84
N LEU A 109 6.90 -13.84 -1.17
CA LEU A 109 6.75 -12.46 -0.71
C LEU A 109 7.24 -12.28 0.73
N VAL A 110 7.86 -11.13 0.98
CA VAL A 110 8.18 -10.61 2.31
C VAL A 110 7.78 -9.14 2.35
N SER A 111 6.91 -8.76 3.29
CA SER A 111 6.31 -7.41 3.31
C SER A 111 7.32 -6.28 3.53
N ARG A 112 8.42 -6.53 4.26
CA ARG A 112 9.51 -5.57 4.44
C ARG A 112 10.20 -5.25 3.12
N ASP A 113 10.55 -6.29 2.35
CA ASP A 113 11.27 -6.14 1.08
C ASP A 113 10.45 -5.32 0.07
N LEU A 114 9.12 -5.48 0.08
CA LEU A 114 8.20 -4.68 -0.75
C LEU A 114 8.24 -3.18 -0.39
N VAL A 115 8.26 -2.86 0.90
CA VAL A 115 8.36 -1.48 1.39
C VAL A 115 9.72 -0.89 1.01
N GLU A 116 10.81 -1.64 1.21
CA GLU A 116 12.16 -1.20 0.84
C GLU A 116 12.30 -0.96 -0.67
N HIS A 117 11.76 -1.86 -1.50
CA HIS A 117 11.72 -1.68 -2.96
C HIS A 117 10.91 -0.43 -3.34
N GLN A 118 9.75 -0.23 -2.72
CA GLN A 118 8.93 0.96 -2.95
C GLN A 118 9.68 2.25 -2.60
N HIS A 119 10.44 2.26 -1.49
CA HIS A 119 11.25 3.42 -1.09
C HIS A 119 12.32 3.73 -2.14
N ALA A 120 13.03 2.70 -2.60
CA ALA A 120 14.08 2.84 -3.61
C ALA A 120 13.55 3.37 -4.95
N MET A 121 12.35 2.93 -5.34
CA MET A 121 11.68 3.38 -6.57
C MET A 121 11.06 4.79 -6.46
N SER A 122 10.65 5.18 -5.26
CA SER A 122 9.92 6.44 -5.05
C SER A 122 10.87 7.64 -4.97
N ARG A 123 10.74 8.55 -5.94
CA ARG A 123 11.54 9.79 -5.98
C ARG A 123 11.21 10.77 -4.86
N ASP A 124 10.04 10.65 -4.26
CA ASP A 124 9.49 11.63 -3.33
C ASP A 124 9.23 11.08 -1.93
N TYR A 125 9.36 9.76 -1.70
CA TYR A 125 9.12 9.13 -0.40
C TYR A 125 9.91 9.80 0.74
N HIS A 126 11.21 10.00 0.54
CA HIS A 126 12.07 10.64 1.55
C HIS A 126 11.77 12.14 1.78
N LYS A 127 10.97 12.77 0.92
CA LYS A 127 10.53 14.18 1.09
C LYS A 127 9.20 14.27 1.86
N LEU A 128 8.51 13.15 2.05
CA LEU A 128 7.28 13.09 2.83
C LEU A 128 7.58 13.35 4.31
N ASP A 129 6.63 13.97 5.02
CA ASP A 129 6.72 14.04 6.48
C ASP A 129 6.51 12.66 7.12
N PRO A 130 6.90 12.46 8.38
CA PRO A 130 6.84 11.15 9.03
C PRO A 130 5.46 10.50 9.11
N VAL A 131 4.37 11.28 9.09
CA VAL A 131 3.00 10.75 9.10
C VAL A 131 2.69 10.14 7.73
N ARG A 132 3.03 10.86 6.66
CA ARG A 132 2.85 10.39 5.29
C ARG A 132 3.74 9.20 4.94
N GLN A 133 4.99 9.16 5.42
CA GLN A 133 5.86 7.99 5.25
C GLN A 133 5.25 6.75 5.88
N TRP A 134 4.84 6.83 7.15
CA TRP A 134 4.21 5.71 7.84
C TRP A 134 2.90 5.26 7.19
N TRP A 135 2.08 6.21 6.72
CA TRP A 135 0.86 5.88 6.00
C TRP A 135 1.15 5.17 4.67
N ASN A 136 2.16 5.63 3.93
CA ASN A 136 2.58 5.03 2.67
C ASN A 136 3.04 3.58 2.85
N ASP A 137 3.92 3.32 3.84
CA ASP A 137 4.39 1.97 4.15
C ASP A 137 3.23 1.04 4.54
N ARG A 138 2.32 1.53 5.38
CA ARG A 138 1.14 0.77 5.81
C ARG A 138 0.23 0.46 4.63
N HIS A 139 -0.04 1.45 3.79
CA HIS A 139 -0.91 1.27 2.61
C HIS A 139 -0.30 0.30 1.60
N ALA A 140 1.03 0.32 1.43
CA ALA A 140 1.74 -0.60 0.56
C ALA A 140 1.50 -2.06 0.98
N VAL A 141 1.68 -2.40 2.25
CA VAL A 141 1.49 -3.78 2.73
C VAL A 141 0.01 -4.17 2.90
N MET A 142 -0.90 -3.21 3.03
CA MET A 142 -2.34 -3.48 3.01
C MET A 142 -2.81 -4.07 1.68
N HIS A 143 -2.12 -3.76 0.57
CA HIS A 143 -2.38 -4.36 -0.75
C HIS A 143 -2.43 -5.90 -0.68
N ASP A 144 -1.40 -6.50 -0.10
CA ASP A 144 -1.26 -7.96 -0.04
C ASP A 144 -2.25 -8.60 0.92
N ILE A 145 -2.62 -7.89 1.99
CA ILE A 145 -3.72 -8.34 2.86
C ILE A 145 -5.03 -8.36 2.06
N LEU A 146 -5.27 -7.39 1.18
CA LEU A 146 -6.49 -7.34 0.39
C LEU A 146 -6.59 -8.51 -0.62
N HIS A 147 -5.47 -9.00 -1.16
CA HIS A 147 -5.47 -10.25 -1.94
C HIS A 147 -6.10 -11.40 -1.14
N VAL A 148 -5.68 -11.58 0.11
CA VAL A 148 -6.18 -12.63 0.99
C VAL A 148 -7.64 -12.41 1.37
N LEU A 149 -8.01 -11.18 1.75
CA LEU A 149 -9.38 -10.87 2.18
C LEU A 149 -10.40 -10.93 1.05
N ALA A 150 -10.03 -10.49 -0.15
CA ALA A 150 -10.90 -10.49 -1.33
C ALA A 150 -10.87 -11.82 -2.08
N GLY A 151 -9.93 -12.72 -1.78
CA GLY A 151 -9.78 -14.00 -2.46
C GLY A 151 -9.17 -13.91 -3.85
N TYR A 152 -8.44 -12.83 -4.14
CA TYR A 152 -7.72 -12.66 -5.41
C TYR A 152 -6.26 -13.07 -5.24
N ASP A 153 -5.78 -14.02 -6.04
CA ASP A 153 -4.38 -14.44 -5.98
C ASP A 153 -3.43 -13.40 -6.61
N ALA A 154 -2.12 -13.46 -6.35
CA ALA A 154 -1.12 -12.55 -6.96
C ALA A 154 -0.76 -12.94 -8.41
N THR A 155 -1.74 -13.37 -9.19
CA THR A 155 -1.60 -13.63 -10.63
C THR A 155 -2.00 -12.39 -11.41
N HIS A 156 -1.63 -12.28 -12.69
CA HIS A 156 -2.07 -11.14 -13.53
C HIS A 156 -3.59 -10.89 -13.49
N ALA A 157 -4.39 -11.95 -13.47
CA ALA A 157 -5.85 -11.84 -13.38
C ALA A 157 -6.31 -11.37 -11.99
N GLY A 158 -5.68 -11.87 -10.92
CA GLY A 158 -6.01 -11.48 -9.55
C GLY A 158 -5.56 -10.06 -9.20
N GLU A 159 -4.40 -9.61 -9.70
CA GLU A 159 -3.96 -8.21 -9.64
C GLU A 159 -4.97 -7.29 -10.34
N SER A 160 -5.44 -7.69 -11.53
CA SER A 160 -6.47 -6.94 -12.27
C SER A 160 -7.79 -6.87 -11.50
N ALA A 161 -8.22 -7.98 -10.90
CA ALA A 161 -9.42 -8.03 -10.08
C ALA A 161 -9.28 -7.17 -8.82
N LEU A 162 -8.12 -7.22 -8.13
CA LEU A 162 -7.86 -6.40 -6.95
C LEU A 162 -7.79 -4.90 -7.28
N MET A 163 -7.22 -4.53 -8.42
CA MET A 163 -7.27 -3.15 -8.91
C MET A 163 -8.72 -2.69 -9.08
N CYS A 164 -9.56 -3.47 -9.79
CA CYS A 164 -10.98 -3.16 -9.94
C CYS A 164 -11.72 -3.05 -8.59
N PHE A 165 -11.43 -3.95 -7.65
CA PHE A 165 -12.01 -3.95 -6.31
C PHE A 165 -11.58 -2.74 -5.47
N SER A 166 -10.30 -2.34 -5.55
CA SER A 166 -9.74 -1.26 -4.73
C SER A 166 -9.94 0.13 -5.33
N LEU A 167 -10.20 0.24 -6.64
CA LEU A 167 -10.42 1.52 -7.33
C LEU A 167 -11.56 2.35 -6.71
N PRO A 168 -12.77 1.79 -6.43
CA PRO A 168 -13.83 2.54 -5.74
C PRO A 168 -13.40 3.06 -4.37
N HIS A 169 -12.62 2.29 -3.59
CA HIS A 169 -12.10 2.74 -2.30
C HIS A 169 -11.18 3.98 -2.41
N ARG A 170 -10.54 4.17 -3.57
CA ARG A 170 -9.66 5.32 -3.89
C ARG A 170 -10.36 6.45 -4.65
N LEU A 171 -11.40 6.13 -5.43
CA LEU A 171 -12.08 7.04 -6.35
C LEU A 171 -13.37 7.64 -5.78
N ASN A 172 -13.96 7.06 -4.74
CA ASN A 172 -15.17 7.57 -4.09
C ASN A 172 -14.93 8.85 -3.24
N ASP A 173 -13.98 9.66 -3.66
CA ASP A 173 -13.52 10.91 -3.04
C ASP A 173 -13.98 12.16 -3.84
N ARG A 174 -14.96 11.99 -4.74
CA ARG A 174 -15.58 13.09 -5.50
C ARG A 174 -16.96 13.50 -4.96
N ALA A 175 -17.39 12.92 -3.84
CA ALA A 175 -18.56 13.36 -3.10
C ALA A 175 -18.16 14.42 -2.06
#